data_AF-A0A920BLV2-F1
#
_entry.id   AF-A0A920BLV2-F1
#
_cell.length_a   1.000
_cell.length_b   1.000
_cell.length_c   1.000
_cell.angle_alpha   90.00
_cell.angle_beta   90.00
_cell.angle_gamma   90.00
#
_symmetry.space_group_name_H-M   'P 1'
#
loop_
_entity.id
_entity.type
_entity.pdbx_description
1 polymer ?
#
loop_
_entity_poly.entity_id
_entity_poly.type
_entity_poly.pdbx_seq_one_letter_code
_entity_poly.pdbx_strand_id
1 'polypeptide(L)'
;MQGLADGYFVLPYTIGNYLAPLLGESTLDESDPACATVVNDVAERTQKWLSVNGTRSVDWFHRELGKLVWNFIGMERDKNGLERLYQKFLHYEKSSRKTSGFLEQPIISIPHLKRLVGSLTSLS
;
A
#
# COMPACT_ATOMS: atom_id res chain seq x y z
N MET A 1 21.42 8.27 8.10
CA MET A 1 20.03 8.54 7.65
C MET A 1 19.15 7.48 8.30
N GLN A 2 18.77 7.70 9.57
CA GLN A 2 18.31 6.65 10.49
C GLN A 2 17.11 7.18 11.31
N GLY A 3 16.07 7.60 10.59
CA GLY A 3 14.81 8.08 11.17
C GLY A 3 13.56 7.46 10.55
N LEU A 4 13.71 6.59 9.55
CA LEU A 4 12.57 6.00 8.81
C LEU A 4 12.26 4.56 9.21
N ALA A 5 13.19 3.84 9.86
CA ALA A 5 13.02 2.43 10.19
C ALA A 5 12.33 2.20 11.56
N ASP A 6 12.38 3.18 12.47
CA ASP A 6 11.87 3.04 13.85
C ASP A 6 10.53 3.76 14.10
N GLY A 7 9.82 4.16 13.05
CA GLY A 7 8.48 4.75 13.17
C GLY A 7 8.44 6.23 13.62
N TYR A 8 9.58 6.92 13.64
CA TYR A 8 9.62 8.35 13.90
C TYR A 8 9.20 9.16 12.66
N PHE A 9 8.02 9.77 12.71
CA PHE A 9 7.59 10.72 11.69
C PHE A 9 8.09 12.12 12.05
N VAL A 10 8.90 12.73 11.17
CA VAL A 10 9.27 14.14 11.29
C VAL A 10 8.10 14.98 10.77
N LEU A 11 7.37 15.62 11.67
CA LEU A 11 6.26 16.49 11.30
C LEU A 11 6.79 17.73 10.55
N PRO A 12 6.15 18.13 9.44
CA PRO A 12 6.43 19.40 8.78
C PRO A 12 6.22 20.57 9.75
N TYR A 13 7.07 21.60 9.65
CA TYR A 13 6.99 22.80 10.51
C TYR A 13 5.63 23.52 10.42
N THR A 14 4.92 23.34 9.30
CA THR A 14 3.58 23.89 9.06
C THR A 14 2.50 23.29 9.97
N ILE A 15 2.67 22.05 10.43
CA ILE A 15 1.71 21.40 11.34
C ILE A 15 1.70 22.10 12.69
N GLY A 16 2.87 22.48 13.20
CA GLY A 16 2.99 23.25 14.45
C GLY A 16 2.24 24.57 14.38
N ASN A 17 2.41 25.32 13.29
CA ASN A 17 1.70 26.59 13.07
C ASN A 17 0.17 26.40 12.94
N TYR A 18 -0.29 25.29 12.36
CA TYR A 18 -1.72 24.98 12.25
C TYR A 18 -2.34 24.60 13.60
N LEU A 19 -1.61 23.87 14.44
CA LEU A 19 -2.09 23.42 15.75
C LEU A 19 -1.96 24.50 16.85
N ALA A 20 -1.06 25.47 16.70
CA ALA A 20 -0.82 26.47 17.74
C ALA A 20 -2.08 27.28 18.14
N PRO A 21 -2.97 27.70 17.22
CA PRO A 21 -4.22 28.38 17.58
C PRO A 21 -5.21 27.49 18.33
N LEU A 22 -5.12 26.16 18.15
CA LEU A 22 -6.04 25.17 18.75
C LEU A 22 -5.58 24.75 20.16
N LEU A 23 -4.45 25.28 20.65
CA LEU A 23 -3.94 24.99 22.00
C LEU A 23 -4.90 25.49 23.06
N GLY A 24 -5.37 24.58 23.91
CA GLY A 24 -6.32 24.88 25.00
C GLY A 24 -7.78 24.85 24.58
N GLU A 25 -8.08 24.59 23.30
CA GLU A 25 -9.43 24.23 22.88
C GLU A 25 -9.80 22.84 23.43
N SER A 26 -11.09 22.64 23.69
CA SER A 26 -11.61 21.31 24.04
C SER A 26 -11.36 20.36 22.88
N THR A 27 -10.82 19.18 23.19
CA THR A 27 -10.67 18.11 22.19
C THR A 27 -12.02 17.73 21.61
N LEU A 28 -12.01 17.27 20.35
CA LEU A 28 -13.16 16.62 19.74
C LEU A 28 -13.67 15.50 20.64
N ASP A 29 -14.98 15.43 20.79
CA ASP A 29 -15.64 14.39 21.57
C ASP A 29 -15.56 13.05 20.83
N GLU A 30 -15.42 11.94 21.56
CA GLU A 30 -15.34 10.61 20.97
C GLU A 30 -16.62 10.20 20.22
N SER A 31 -17.76 10.81 20.59
CA SER A 31 -19.04 10.62 19.92
C SER A 31 -19.21 11.47 18.65
N ASP A 32 -18.22 12.28 18.29
CA ASP A 32 -18.26 13.05 17.05
C ASP A 32 -18.41 12.11 15.84
N PRO A 33 -19.34 12.40 14.90
CA PRO A 33 -19.55 11.58 13.72
C PRO A 33 -18.28 11.32 12.92
N ALA A 34 -17.35 12.29 12.83
CA ALA A 34 -16.08 12.12 12.12
C ALA A 34 -15.19 11.06 12.80
N CYS A 35 -15.13 11.05 14.13
CA CYS A 35 -14.41 10.03 14.90
C CYS A 35 -15.07 8.66 14.72
N ALA A 36 -16.39 8.57 14.86
CA ALA A 36 -17.14 7.32 14.73
C ALA A 36 -16.99 6.70 13.33
N THR A 37 -17.06 7.51 12.26
CA THR A 37 -16.84 7.05 10.89
C THR A 37 -15.46 6.45 10.71
N VAL A 38 -14.41 7.16 11.13
CA VAL A 38 -13.02 6.67 10.95
C VAL A 38 -12.78 5.38 11.73
N VAL A 39 -13.31 5.27 12.96
CA VAL A 39 -13.20 4.05 13.76
C VAL A 39 -13.88 2.88 13.06
N ASN A 40 -15.09 3.09 12.53
CA ASN A 40 -15.83 2.06 11.81
C ASN A 40 -15.12 1.63 10.52
N ASP A 41 -14.59 2.57 9.74
CA ASP A 41 -13.85 2.27 8.51
C ASP A 41 -12.59 1.42 8.80
N VAL A 42 -11.86 1.74 9.87
CA VAL A 42 -10.68 0.97 10.28
C VAL A 42 -11.08 -0.41 10.80
N ALA A 43 -12.15 -0.50 11.59
CA ALA A 43 -12.67 -1.76 12.09
C ALA A 43 -13.13 -2.68 10.95
N GLU A 44 -13.89 -2.14 9.99
CA GLU A 44 -14.38 -2.89 8.83
C GLU A 44 -13.22 -3.40 7.97
N ARG A 45 -12.22 -2.56 7.68
CA ARG A 45 -11.02 -2.97 6.94
C ARG A 45 -10.25 -4.06 7.68
N THR A 46 -10.10 -3.93 8.99
CA THR A 46 -9.40 -4.92 9.81
C THR A 46 -10.15 -6.24 9.82
N GLN A 47 -11.47 -6.21 10.02
CA GLN A 47 -12.32 -7.39 9.99
C GLN A 47 -12.30 -8.06 8.61
N LYS A 48 -12.32 -7.27 7.53
CA LYS A 48 -12.17 -7.76 6.15
C LYS A 48 -10.84 -8.48 5.95
N TRP A 49 -9.74 -8.05 6.58
CA TRP A 49 -8.46 -8.74 6.48
C TRP A 49 -8.39 -10.00 7.34
N LEU A 50 -9.05 -10.02 8.49
CA LEU A 50 -9.05 -11.19 9.38
C LEU A 50 -10.00 -12.30 8.89
N SER A 51 -11.13 -11.93 8.28
CA SER A 51 -12.15 -12.89 7.78
C SER A 51 -11.68 -13.74 6.60
N VAL A 52 -10.56 -13.35 6.00
CA VAL A 52 -9.91 -13.99 4.87
C VAL A 52 -9.46 -15.42 5.14
N ASN A 53 -9.11 -15.74 6.39
CA ASN A 53 -8.63 -17.08 6.79
C ASN A 53 -7.50 -17.62 5.90
N GLY A 54 -6.53 -16.76 5.55
CA GLY A 54 -5.41 -17.09 4.69
C GLY A 54 -4.42 -18.05 5.36
N THR A 55 -3.67 -18.81 4.55
CA THR A 55 -2.68 -19.78 5.04
C THR A 55 -1.24 -19.25 5.05
N ARG A 56 -1.04 -17.98 4.69
CA ARG A 56 0.28 -17.35 4.52
C ARG A 56 0.36 -16.06 5.33
N SER A 57 1.53 -15.81 5.92
CA SER A 57 1.81 -14.57 6.66
C SER A 57 2.13 -13.40 5.75
N VAL A 58 2.03 -12.18 6.28
CA VAL A 58 2.40 -10.94 5.60
C VAL A 58 3.85 -10.98 5.09
N ASP A 59 4.78 -11.46 5.91
CA ASP A 59 6.21 -11.61 5.55
C ASP A 59 6.42 -12.51 4.34
N TRP A 60 5.61 -13.56 4.21
CA TRP A 60 5.68 -14.45 3.05
C TRP A 60 5.38 -13.67 1.76
N PHE A 61 4.35 -12.84 1.76
CA PHE A 61 4.00 -12.00 0.61
C PHE A 61 5.10 -10.98 0.31
N HIS A 62 5.65 -10.28 1.31
CA HIS A 62 6.75 -9.34 1.09
C HIS A 62 7.97 -10.00 0.45
N ARG A 63 8.33 -11.21 0.90
CA ARG A 63 9.46 -11.96 0.34
C ARG A 63 9.21 -12.41 -1.09
N GLU A 64 8.02 -12.94 -1.39
CA GLU A 64 7.69 -13.40 -2.75
C GLU A 64 7.60 -12.23 -3.73
N LEU A 65 7.00 -11.11 -3.32
CA LEU A 65 6.97 -9.88 -4.11
C LEU A 65 8.37 -9.35 -4.38
N GLY A 66 9.23 -9.31 -3.35
CA GLY A 66 10.63 -8.90 -3.49
C GLY A 66 11.39 -9.77 -4.49
N LYS A 67 11.20 -11.10 -4.44
CA LYS A 67 11.82 -12.03 -5.40
C LYS A 67 11.35 -11.78 -6.84
N LEU A 68 10.06 -11.55 -7.05
CA LEU A 68 9.52 -11.28 -8.39
C LEU A 68 10.14 -10.00 -8.97
N VAL A 69 10.16 -8.92 -8.19
CA VAL A 69 10.78 -7.65 -8.60
C VAL A 69 12.27 -7.84 -8.90
N TRP A 70 12.99 -8.54 -8.02
CA TRP A 70 14.42 -8.83 -8.20
C TRP A 70 14.69 -9.61 -9.49
N ASN A 71 13.92 -10.69 -9.74
CA ASN A 71 14.15 -11.59 -10.88
C ASN A 71 13.83 -10.96 -12.23
N PHE A 72 12.82 -10.08 -12.29
CA PHE A 72 12.32 -9.55 -13.57
C PHE A 72 12.77 -8.12 -13.87
N ILE A 73 13.06 -7.30 -12.84
CA ILE A 73 13.41 -5.88 -12.99
C ILE A 73 14.46 -5.40 -11.97
N GLY A 74 15.29 -6.31 -11.45
CA GLY A 74 16.25 -6.03 -10.37
C GLY A 74 17.44 -5.17 -10.79
N MET A 75 18.29 -5.70 -11.68
CA MET A 75 19.53 -5.04 -12.12
C MET A 75 19.31 -4.12 -13.33
N GLU A 76 18.46 -4.52 -14.25
CA GLU A 76 18.09 -3.75 -15.43
C GLU A 76 16.58 -3.87 -15.64
N ARG A 77 15.98 -2.79 -16.14
CA ARG A 77 14.54 -2.72 -16.39
C ARG A 77 14.30 -2.64 -17.88
N ASP A 78 13.87 -3.75 -18.46
CA ASP A 78 13.46 -3.80 -19.85
C ASP A 78 11.96 -4.10 -19.98
N LYS A 79 11.40 -3.79 -21.16
CA LYS A 79 9.97 -3.95 -21.45
C LYS A 79 9.50 -5.39 -21.24
N ASN A 80 10.29 -6.38 -21.64
CA ASN A 80 9.93 -7.79 -21.54
C ASN A 80 9.92 -8.25 -20.06
N GLY A 81 10.90 -7.81 -19.27
CA GLY A 81 10.94 -7.98 -17.82
C GLY A 81 9.69 -7.42 -17.14
N LEU A 82 9.33 -6.18 -17.45
CA LEU A 82 8.12 -5.54 -16.92
C LEU A 82 6.82 -6.27 -17.33
N GLU A 83 6.70 -6.70 -18.59
CA GLU A 83 5.53 -7.44 -19.08
C GLU A 83 5.40 -8.81 -18.37
N ARG A 84 6.50 -9.55 -18.22
CA ARG A 84 6.51 -10.83 -17.51
C ARG A 84 6.16 -10.65 -16.03
N LEU A 85 6.71 -9.62 -15.39
CA LEU A 85 6.39 -9.26 -14.01
C LEU A 85 4.90 -8.94 -13.86
N TYR A 86 4.33 -8.15 -14.77
CA TYR A 86 2.91 -7.80 -14.77
C TYR A 86 2.01 -9.03 -14.89
N GLN A 87 2.33 -9.96 -15.79
CA GLN A 87 1.55 -11.21 -15.93
C GLN A 87 1.61 -12.06 -14.67
N LYS A 88 2.77 -12.14 -14.02
CA LYS A 88 2.91 -12.83 -12.72
C LYS A 88 2.08 -12.13 -11.64
N PHE A 89 2.11 -10.80 -11.56
CA PHE A 89 1.29 -10.04 -10.63
C PHE A 89 -0.21 -10.29 -10.83
N LEU A 90 -0.72 -10.27 -12.06
CA LEU A 90 -2.13 -10.56 -12.34
C LEU A 90 -2.52 -11.98 -11.93
N HIS A 91 -1.64 -12.96 -12.14
CA HIS A 91 -1.87 -14.33 -11.69
C HIS A 91 -1.91 -14.42 -10.16
N TYR A 92 -0.95 -13.79 -9.47
CA TYR A 92 -0.90 -13.72 -8.01
C TYR A 92 -2.11 -12.99 -7.43
N GLU A 93 -2.55 -11.90 -8.05
CA GLU A 93 -3.72 -11.15 -7.63
C GLU A 93 -5.00 -12.00 -7.74
N LYS A 94 -5.19 -12.74 -8.83
CA LYS A 94 -6.34 -13.65 -8.98
C LYS A 94 -6.33 -14.80 -7.96
N SER A 95 -5.15 -15.35 -7.66
CA SER A 95 -4.97 -16.37 -6.63
C SER A 95 -5.17 -15.79 -5.22
N SER A 96 -4.72 -14.55 -5.00
CA SER A 96 -4.86 -13.83 -3.74
C SER A 96 -6.30 -13.38 -3.50
N ARG A 97 -7.07 -12.95 -4.49
CA ARG A 97 -8.49 -12.56 -4.33
C ARG A 97 -9.38 -13.72 -3.87
N LYS A 98 -9.00 -14.97 -4.14
CA LYS A 98 -9.67 -16.18 -3.61
C LYS A 98 -9.28 -16.51 -2.17
N THR A 99 -8.19 -15.94 -1.66
CA THR A 99 -7.60 -16.28 -0.36
C THR A 99 -7.30 -15.05 0.49
N SER A 100 -7.71 -13.85 0.06
CA SER A 100 -7.53 -12.55 0.72
C SER A 100 -8.33 -11.47 0.01
N GLY A 101 -9.23 -10.79 0.73
CA GLY A 101 -9.83 -9.51 0.38
C GLY A 101 -8.80 -8.36 0.41
N PHE A 102 -7.61 -8.62 -0.14
CA PHE A 102 -6.46 -7.75 -0.16
C PHE A 102 -6.45 -6.96 -1.47
N LEU A 103 -6.38 -5.63 -1.31
CA LEU A 103 -6.12 -4.59 -2.33
C LEU A 103 -7.31 -4.15 -3.20
N GLU A 104 -8.13 -3.23 -2.67
CA GLU A 104 -8.67 -2.15 -3.52
C GLU A 104 -7.66 -1.02 -3.76
N GLN A 105 -6.53 -1.02 -3.03
CA GLN A 105 -5.42 -0.09 -3.25
C GLN A 105 -4.15 -0.91 -3.43
N PRO A 106 -3.65 -1.07 -4.67
CA PRO A 106 -2.47 -1.89 -4.91
C PRO A 106 -1.22 -1.23 -4.31
N ILE A 107 -0.39 -1.99 -3.58
CA ILE A 107 0.92 -1.57 -3.04
C ILE A 107 1.85 -1.05 -4.16
N ILE A 108 1.61 -1.50 -5.40
CA ILE A 108 2.07 -0.86 -6.64
C ILE A 108 0.82 -0.72 -7.49
N SER A 109 0.27 0.49 -7.62
CA SER A 109 -0.91 0.76 -8.44
C SER A 109 -0.72 0.09 -9.81
N ILE A 110 -1.45 -1.01 -10.06
CA ILE A 110 -1.50 -1.70 -11.36
C ILE A 110 -1.65 -0.69 -12.52
N PRO A 111 -2.48 0.38 -12.39
CA PRO A 111 -2.49 1.49 -13.32
C PRO A 111 -1.12 2.11 -13.62
N HIS A 112 -0.27 2.28 -12.62
CA HIS A 112 1.08 2.83 -12.74
C HIS A 112 2.04 1.88 -13.47
N LEU A 113 1.96 0.57 -13.17
CA LEU A 113 2.75 -0.44 -13.88
C LEU A 113 2.32 -0.55 -15.36
N LYS A 114 1.01 -0.49 -15.62
CA LYS A 114 0.45 -0.45 -16.97
C LYS A 114 0.89 0.81 -17.75
N ARG A 115 0.95 1.96 -17.07
CA ARG A 115 1.45 3.22 -17.65
C ARG A 115 2.94 3.13 -18.01
N LEU A 116 3.76 2.53 -17.14
CA LEU A 116 5.18 2.31 -17.40
C LEU A 116 5.41 1.39 -18.61
N VAL A 117 4.70 0.27 -18.70
CA VAL A 117 4.76 -0.62 -19.88
C VAL A 117 4.32 0.12 -21.16
N GLY A 118 3.24 0.90 -21.09
CA GLY A 118 2.78 1.70 -22.23
C GLY A 118 3.81 2.76 -22.68
N SER A 119 4.45 3.46 -21.75
CA SER A 119 5.47 4.47 -22.09
C SER A 119 6.73 3.89 -22.76
N LEU A 120 7.07 2.63 -22.49
CA LEU A 120 8.18 1.93 -23.13
C LEU A 120 7.83 1.42 -24.54
N THR A 121 6.54 1.27 -24.86
CA THR A 121 6.08 0.86 -26.20
C THR A 121 6.08 2.01 -27.22
N SER A 122 6.06 3.27 -26.78
CA SER A 122 6.05 4.45 -27.67
C SER A 122 7.44 4.98 -28.02
N LEU A 123 8.50 4.31 -27.56
CA LEU A 123 9.91 4.69 -27.77
C LEU A 123 10.68 3.73 -28.69
N SER A 124 9.99 2.79 -29.35
CA SER A 124 10.50 1.88 -30.38
C SER A 124 9.76 2.08 -31.69
#